data_AF-A0A2J6MZ10-F1
#
_entry.id   AF-A0A2J6MZ10-F1
#
_cell.length_a   1.000
_cell.length_b   1.000
_cell.length_c   1.000
_cell.angle_alpha   90.00
_cell.angle_beta   90.00
_cell.angle_gamma   90.00
#
_symmetry.space_group_name_H-M   'P 1'
#
loop_
_entity.id
_entity.type
_entity.pdbx_description
1 polymer ?
#
loop_
_entity_poly.entity_id
_entity_poly.type
_entity_poly.pdbx_seq_one_letter_code
_entity_poly.pdbx_strand_id
1 'polypeptide(L)'
;MPENAILYVKSEKFEQVEYTMSHHDHWCSAGYRVTKTDYVLGEEDRKAVELLEKANLKFKIVDLGLADALTRFKAKTEGVNETPTLVYMGRKLKGLGQIEEALEKTANATQK
;
A
#
# COMPACT_ATOMS: atom_id res chain seq x y z
N MET A 1 9.88 23.40 -5.99
CA MET A 1 9.51 22.73 -4.73
C MET A 1 8.67 21.52 -5.08
N PRO A 2 9.21 20.29 -5.11
CA PRO A 2 8.38 19.14 -5.42
C PRO A 2 8.00 18.41 -4.12
N GLU A 3 7.03 17.49 -4.15
CA GLU A 3 6.99 16.32 -3.23
C GLU A 3 6.36 16.42 -1.82
N ASN A 4 5.21 17.06 -1.63
CA ASN A 4 4.47 16.90 -0.35
C ASN A 4 3.22 16.00 -0.47
N ALA A 5 3.22 15.05 -1.41
CA ALA A 5 2.20 14.01 -1.51
C ALA A 5 2.78 12.66 -1.08
N ILE A 6 2.24 12.07 -0.02
CA ILE A 6 2.62 10.73 0.45
C ILE A 6 1.36 9.88 0.53
N LEU A 7 1.30 8.82 -0.27
CA LEU A 7 0.23 7.83 -0.23
C LEU A 7 0.66 6.67 0.66
N TYR A 8 -0.08 6.45 1.73
CA TYR A 8 0.04 5.28 2.60
C TYR A 8 -0.89 4.18 2.07
N VAL A 9 -0.31 3.03 1.79
CA VAL A 9 -1.01 1.83 1.30
C VAL A 9 -0.64 0.63 2.16
N LYS A 10 -1.36 -0.48 2.00
CA LYS A 10 -1.03 -1.72 2.71
C LYS A 10 -1.10 -2.90 1.76
N SER A 11 0.05 -3.53 1.51
CA SER A 11 0.08 -4.82 0.85
C SER A 11 -0.26 -5.95 1.82
N GLU A 12 -0.93 -6.96 1.27
CA GLU A 12 -1.17 -8.24 1.92
C GLU A 12 -0.15 -9.27 1.41
N LYS A 13 0.39 -10.04 2.35
CA LYS A 13 1.37 -11.09 2.07
C LYS A 13 0.64 -12.37 1.68
N PHE A 14 0.87 -12.86 0.47
CA PHE A 14 0.39 -14.15 0.00
C PHE A 14 1.56 -15.11 -0.15
N GLU A 15 1.54 -16.22 0.60
CA GLU A 15 2.54 -17.28 0.49
C GLU A 15 2.02 -18.40 -0.41
N GLN A 16 2.77 -18.71 -1.45
CA GLN A 16 2.56 -19.90 -2.26
C GLN A 16 3.31 -21.04 -1.59
N VAL A 17 2.58 -22.11 -1.27
CA VAL A 17 3.13 -23.29 -0.61
C VAL A 17 3.06 -24.49 -1.55
N GLU A 18 4.16 -25.23 -1.61
CA GLU A 18 4.23 -26.49 -2.35
C GLU A 18 4.48 -27.63 -1.37
N TYR A 19 3.79 -28.75 -1.60
CA TYR A 19 4.01 -29.96 -0.83
C TYR A 19 5.23 -30.69 -1.37
N THR A 20 6.25 -30.84 -0.53
CA THR A 20 7.44 -31.61 -0.90
C THR A 20 7.28 -33.03 -0.40
N MET A 21 7.46 -34.03 -1.27
CA MET A 21 7.49 -35.45 -0.86
C MET A 21 8.78 -35.77 -0.10
N SER A 22 8.70 -36.75 0.81
CA SER A 22 9.87 -37.26 1.51
C SER A 22 10.86 -37.90 0.54
N HIS A 23 12.15 -37.66 0.76
CA HIS A 23 13.21 -38.42 0.11
C HIS A 23 13.47 -39.72 0.88
N HIS A 24 13.91 -40.76 0.17
CA HIS A 24 14.19 -42.08 0.74
C HIS A 24 15.24 -42.03 1.88
N ASP A 25 16.16 -41.06 1.84
CA ASP A 25 17.20 -40.85 2.87
C ASP A 25 16.83 -39.82 3.95
N HIS A 26 15.72 -39.09 3.77
CA HIS A 26 15.24 -38.05 4.69
C HIS A 26 13.72 -38.09 4.80
N TRP A 27 13.20 -39.09 5.51
CA TRP A 27 11.75 -39.24 5.74
C TRP A 27 11.12 -38.00 6.41
N CYS A 28 11.90 -37.24 7.17
CA CYS A 28 11.49 -35.99 7.83
C CYS A 28 11.35 -34.78 6.88
N SER A 29 11.67 -34.90 5.59
CA SER A 29 11.66 -33.77 4.65
C SER A 29 10.29 -33.50 4.03
N ALA A 30 9.30 -34.36 4.28
CA ALA A 30 7.94 -34.16 3.79
C ALA A 30 7.25 -33.01 4.53
N GLY A 31 6.65 -32.09 3.77
CA GLY A 31 5.91 -30.97 4.35
C GLY A 31 5.61 -29.87 3.34
N TYR A 32 4.77 -28.93 3.78
CA TYR A 32 4.53 -27.70 3.03
C TYR A 32 5.73 -26.77 3.19
N ARG A 33 6.28 -26.32 2.07
CA ARG A 33 7.33 -25.31 2.03
C ARG A 33 6.84 -24.10 1.26
N VAL A 34 7.12 -22.91 1.80
CA VAL A 34 6.89 -21.66 1.07
C VAL A 34 7.88 -21.62 -0.08
N THR A 35 7.36 -21.59 -1.31
CA THR A 35 8.18 -21.50 -2.52
C THR A 35 8.26 -20.07 -3.03
N LYS A 36 7.22 -19.28 -2.77
CA LYS A 36 7.15 -17.87 -3.18
C LYS A 36 6.34 -17.05 -2.20
N THR A 37 6.72 -15.79 -2.03
CA THR A 37 5.93 -14.79 -1.32
C THR A 37 5.62 -13.64 -2.27
N ASP A 38 4.34 -13.39 -2.48
CA ASP A 38 3.82 -12.26 -3.24
C ASP A 38 3.24 -11.21 -2.29
N TYR A 39 3.36 -9.93 -2.66
CA TYR A 39 2.77 -8.81 -1.94
C TYR A 39 1.78 -8.11 -2.86
N VAL A 40 0.51 -8.08 -2.46
CA VAL A 40 -0.57 -7.57 -3.31
C VAL A 40 -1.29 -6.45 -2.59
N LEU A 41 -1.45 -5.31 -3.26
CA LEU A 41 -2.25 -4.21 -2.73
C LEU A 41 -3.74 -4.57 -2.77
N GLY A 42 -4.48 -4.14 -1.74
CA GLY A 42 -5.93 -4.19 -1.76
C GLY A 42 -6.51 -3.37 -2.92
N GLU A 43 -7.76 -3.67 -3.29
CA GLU A 43 -8.41 -3.02 -4.45
C GLU A 43 -8.49 -1.50 -4.32
N GLU A 44 -8.84 -0.99 -3.13
CA GLU A 44 -8.91 0.46 -2.88
C GLU A 44 -7.53 1.13 -2.94
N ASP A 45 -6.50 0.49 -2.36
CA ASP A 45 -5.13 0.99 -2.39
C ASP A 45 -4.59 1.06 -3.82
N ARG A 46 -4.85 0.03 -4.63
CA ARG A 46 -4.48 0.03 -6.06
C ARG A 46 -5.20 1.15 -6.82
N LYS A 47 -6.51 1.31 -6.62
CA LYS A 47 -7.29 2.38 -7.26
C LYS A 47 -6.77 3.76 -6.87
N ALA A 48 -6.37 3.97 -5.62
CA ALA A 48 -5.80 5.23 -5.17
C ALA A 48 -4.47 5.55 -5.88
N VAL A 49 -3.60 4.55 -6.08
CA VAL A 49 -2.37 4.72 -6.86
C VAL A 49 -2.70 5.12 -8.31
N GLU A 50 -3.56 4.35 -8.97
CA GLU A 50 -3.96 4.61 -10.37
C GLU A 50 -4.59 6.00 -10.54
N LEU A 51 -5.39 6.44 -9.58
CA LEU A 51 -6.04 7.75 -9.58
C LEU A 51 -5.01 8.88 -9.53
N LEU A 52 -4.00 8.78 -8.64
CA LEU A 52 -2.96 9.79 -8.52
C LEU A 52 -2.03 9.82 -9.73
N GLU A 53 -1.73 8.66 -10.32
CA GLU A 53 -0.98 8.55 -11.57
C GLU A 53 -1.74 9.21 -12.73
N LYS A 54 -3.05 8.95 -12.87
CA LYS A 54 -3.92 9.59 -13.87
C LYS A 54 -4.00 11.10 -13.68
N ALA A 55 -4.01 11.57 -12.43
CA ALA A 55 -3.97 13.00 -12.11
C ALA A 55 -2.58 13.63 -12.34
N ASN A 56 -1.58 12.85 -12.79
CA ASN A 56 -0.20 13.27 -12.97
C ASN A 56 0.40 13.94 -11.72
N LEU A 57 -0.08 13.52 -10.54
CA LEU A 57 0.42 14.03 -9.27
C LEU A 57 1.73 13.30 -8.95
N LYS A 58 2.77 14.02 -8.56
CA LYS A 58 3.99 13.40 -8.03
C LYS A 58 3.79 13.05 -6.55
N PHE A 59 3.87 11.76 -6.21
CA PHE A 59 3.73 11.27 -4.83
C PHE A 59 4.76 10.21 -4.49
N LYS A 60 4.97 10.00 -3.18
CA LYS A 60 5.74 8.87 -2.63
C LYS A 60 4.76 7.83 -2.10
N ILE A 61 5.06 6.55 -2.29
CA ILE A 61 4.28 5.45 -1.71
C ILE A 61 5.00 4.96 -0.45
N VAL A 62 4.25 4.80 0.63
CA VAL A 62 4.69 4.14 1.87
C VAL A 62 3.80 2.93 2.09
N ASP A 63 4.37 1.74 1.92
CA ASP A 63 3.65 0.48 2.15
C ASP A 63 3.78 0.05 3.61
N LEU A 64 2.68 0.16 4.36
CA LEU A 64 2.59 -0.23 5.75
C LEU A 64 2.61 -1.76 5.96
N GLY A 65 2.34 -2.56 4.92
CA GLY A 65 2.47 -4.02 4.95
C GLY A 65 3.93 -4.47 5.01
N LEU A 66 4.81 -3.73 4.34
CA LEU A 66 6.26 -3.98 4.29
C LEU A 66 7.06 -3.17 5.31
N ALA A 67 6.47 -2.14 5.89
CA ALA A 67 7.15 -1.26 6.82
C ALA A 67 7.53 -1.94 8.14
N ASP A 68 8.64 -1.49 8.73
CA ASP A 68 9.08 -1.92 10.05
C ASP A 68 8.07 -1.57 11.16
N ALA A 69 8.26 -2.14 12.34
CA ALA A 69 7.35 -1.91 13.47
C ALA A 69 7.29 -0.44 13.89
N LEU A 70 8.43 0.27 13.82
CA LEU A 70 8.53 1.67 14.21
C LEU A 70 7.73 2.58 13.26
N THR A 71 7.84 2.37 11.95
CA THR A 71 7.11 3.14 10.94
C THR A 71 5.61 2.88 11.04
N ARG A 72 5.19 1.62 11.25
CA ARG A 72 3.78 1.29 11.49
C ARG A 72 3.25 1.97 12.76
N PHE A 73 4.04 1.99 13.83
CA PHE A 73 3.66 2.69 15.05
C PHE A 73 3.52 4.19 14.83
N LYS A 74 4.48 4.83 14.14
CA LYS A 74 4.41 6.24 13.75
C LYS A 74 3.16 6.54 12.93
N ALA A 75 2.89 5.74 11.90
CA ALA A 75 1.70 5.87 11.07
C ALA A 75 0.41 5.81 11.90
N LYS A 76 0.35 4.94 12.92
CA LYS A 76 -0.76 4.86 13.86
C LYS A 76 -0.89 6.10 14.74
N THR A 77 0.21 6.59 15.32
CA THR A 77 0.19 7.81 16.13
C THR A 77 -0.15 9.05 15.32
N GLU A 78 0.20 9.05 14.03
CA GLU A 78 -0.13 10.11 13.09
C GLU A 78 -1.53 9.91 12.47
N GLY A 79 -2.23 8.82 12.76
CA GLY A 79 -3.58 8.55 12.25
C GLY A 79 -3.64 8.32 10.73
N VAL A 80 -2.56 7.82 10.13
CA VAL A 80 -2.42 7.43 8.71
C VAL A 80 -2.28 5.91 8.55
N ASN A 81 -2.63 5.14 9.58
CA ASN A 81 -2.59 3.67 9.58
C ASN A 81 -3.76 3.00 8.87
N GLU A 82 -4.81 3.77 8.54
CA GLU A 82 -5.92 3.33 7.70
C GLU A 82 -5.55 3.61 6.26
N THR A 83 -5.61 2.61 5.38
CA THR A 83 -5.22 2.75 3.97
C THR A 83 -6.43 2.57 3.07
N PRO A 84 -6.49 3.25 1.90
CA PRO A 84 -5.52 4.24 1.42
C PRO A 84 -5.61 5.56 2.19
N THR A 85 -4.48 6.17 2.53
CA THR A 85 -4.46 7.55 3.06
C THR A 85 -3.45 8.40 2.32
N LEU A 86 -3.88 9.50 1.72
CA LEU A 86 -3.01 10.47 1.08
C LEU A 86 -2.76 11.64 2.02
N VAL A 87 -1.49 11.89 2.34
CA VAL A 87 -1.05 13.14 2.95
C VAL A 87 -0.66 14.09 1.83
N TYR A 88 -1.45 15.15 1.62
CA TYR A 88 -1.24 16.12 0.56
C TYR A 88 -1.39 17.54 1.09
N MET A 89 -0.38 18.39 0.87
CA MET A 89 -0.36 19.80 1.34
C MET A 89 -0.70 19.94 2.84
N GLY A 90 -0.21 19.00 3.67
CA GLY A 90 -0.47 18.98 5.12
C GLY A 90 -1.85 18.47 5.54
N ARG A 91 -2.71 18.07 4.59
CA ARG A 91 -4.02 17.44 4.85
C ARG A 91 -3.92 15.93 4.73
N LYS A 92 -4.69 15.22 5.55
CA LYS A 92 -4.84 13.75 5.50
C LYS A 92 -6.17 13.44 4.86
N LEU A 93 -6.14 12.79 3.71
CA LEU A 93 -7.29 12.36 2.93
C LEU A 93 -7.40 10.84 3.10
N LYS A 94 -8.41 10.40 3.85
CA LYS A 94 -8.57 8.99 4.23
C LYS A 94 -9.59 8.32 3.31
N GLY A 95 -9.19 7.18 2.77
CA GLY A 95 -9.99 6.41 1.83
C GLY A 95 -10.01 7.01 0.43
N LEU A 96 -10.38 6.18 -0.54
CA LEU A 96 -10.40 6.55 -1.96
C LEU A 96 -11.31 7.76 -2.23
N GLY A 97 -12.51 7.79 -1.63
CA GLY A 97 -13.49 8.85 -1.89
C GLY A 97 -13.02 10.25 -1.49
N GLN A 98 -12.29 10.41 -0.38
CA GLN A 98 -11.74 11.72 0.00
C GLN A 98 -10.59 12.15 -0.92
N ILE A 99 -9.83 11.19 -1.45
CA ILE A 99 -8.75 11.46 -2.40
C ILE A 99 -9.35 11.93 -3.72
N GLU A 100 -10.38 11.25 -4.22
CA GLU A 100 -11.12 11.63 -5.43
C GLU A 100 -11.70 13.05 -5.31
N GLU A 101 -12.47 13.31 -4.25
CA GLU A 101 -13.10 14.62 -4.02
C GLU A 101 -12.05 15.75 -3.96
N ALA A 102 -10.90 15.50 -3.32
CA ALA A 102 -9.84 16.48 -3.23
C ALA A 102 -9.20 16.78 -4.60
N LEU A 103 -8.96 15.76 -5.41
CA LEU A 103 -8.39 15.91 -6.75
C LEU A 103 -9.34 16.68 -7.67
N GLU A 104 -10.63 16.36 -7.65
CA GLU A 104 -11.66 17.09 -8.41
C GLU A 104 -11.71 18.57 -8.03
N LYS A 105 -11.67 18.88 -6.73
CA LYS A 105 -11.63 20.28 -6.25
C LYS A 105 -10.38 21.01 -6.75
N THR A 106 -9.21 20.36 -6.76
CA THR A 106 -7.99 20.98 -7.29
C THR A 106 -8.01 21.18 -8.80
N ALA A 107 -8.59 20.24 -9.56
CA ALA A 107 -8.76 20.38 -11.00
C ALA A 107 -9.67 21.57 -11.34
N ASN A 108 -10.80 21.70 -10.63
CA ASN A 108 -11.76 22.79 -10.82
C ASN A 108 -11.21 24.16 -10.36
N ALA A 109 -10.37 24.20 -9.32
CA ALA A 109 -9.73 25.42 -8.86
C ALA A 109 -8.64 25.95 -9.81
N THR A 110 -8.07 25.09 -10.65
CA THR A 110 -7.02 25.46 -11.62
C THR A 110 -7.62 26.01 -12.94
N GLN A 111 -8.92 25.84 -13.17
CA GLN A 111 -9.63 26.31 -14.37
C GLN A 111 -10.32 27.68 -14.21
N LYS A 112 -10.23 28.31 -13.03
CA LYS A 112 -10.73 29.67 -12.76
C LYS A 112 -9.57 30.65 -12.59
#